data_AF-A0AAW0KMA0-F1
#
_entry.id   AF-A0AAW0KMA0-F1
#
_cell.length_a   1.000
_cell.length_b   1.000
_cell.length_c   1.000
_cell.angle_alpha   90.00
_cell.angle_beta   90.00
_cell.angle_gamma   90.00
#
_symmetry.space_group_name_H-M   'P 1'
#
loop_
_entity.id
_entity.type
_entity.pdbx_description
1 polymer ?
#
loop_
_entity_poly.entity_id
_entity_poly.type
_entity_poly.pdbx_seq_one_letter_code
_entity_poly.pdbx_strand_id
1 'polypeptide(L)'
;MYGPRLARNRLEYINAGLYLFATLVLLGVFVAQLSSQPKSGLVILLIALALIILVNVHGLVAHVSGIDCRLQLMELDLQLALVEFAVPVVQTLGSILFFLGILFLFIQVRSLFNDQI
;
A
#
# COMPACT_ATOMS: atom_id res chain seq x y z
N MET A 1 -16.42 -2.38 -17.80
CA MET A 1 -16.18 -3.12 -16.54
C MET A 1 -17.20 -4.24 -16.41
N TYR A 2 -16.69 -5.47 -16.25
CA TYR A 2 -17.44 -6.73 -16.32
C TYR A 2 -17.92 -7.11 -14.91
N GLY A 3 -19.23 -7.08 -14.65
CA GLY A 3 -19.81 -7.47 -13.36
C GLY A 3 -21.19 -6.83 -13.06
N PRO A 4 -21.97 -7.37 -12.09
CA PRO A 4 -23.30 -6.87 -11.76
C PRO A 4 -23.30 -5.41 -11.29
N ARG A 5 -24.14 -4.59 -11.93
CA ARG A 5 -24.14 -3.11 -11.85
C ARG A 5 -24.31 -2.53 -10.44
N LEU A 6 -25.03 -3.23 -9.55
CA LEU A 6 -25.31 -2.80 -8.16
C LEU A 6 -24.15 -3.04 -7.20
N ALA A 7 -23.43 -4.17 -7.33
CA ALA A 7 -22.26 -4.47 -6.51
C ALA A 7 -21.08 -3.55 -6.88
N ARG A 8 -20.97 -3.19 -8.17
CA ARG A 8 -19.93 -2.29 -8.71
C ARG A 8 -19.95 -0.90 -8.05
N ASN A 9 -21.14 -0.29 -7.92
CA ASN A 9 -21.28 1.07 -7.41
C ASN A 9 -20.85 1.20 -5.93
N ARG A 10 -21.03 0.15 -5.12
CA ARG A 10 -20.58 0.13 -3.73
C ARG A 10 -19.08 -0.09 -3.62
N LEU A 11 -18.52 -0.99 -4.43
CA LEU A 11 -17.08 -1.28 -4.42
C LEU A 11 -16.26 -0.10 -4.97
N GLU A 12 -16.73 0.59 -6.01
CA GLU A 12 -16.13 1.82 -6.52
C GLU A 12 -16.07 2.92 -5.45
N TYR A 13 -17.15 3.10 -4.68
CA TYR A 13 -17.21 4.11 -3.61
C TYR A 13 -16.27 3.76 -2.44
N ILE A 14 -16.20 2.48 -2.07
CA ILE A 14 -15.26 2.00 -1.04
C ILE A 14 -13.81 2.20 -1.50
N ASN A 15 -13.51 1.92 -2.77
CA ASN A 15 -12.19 2.12 -3.34
C ASN A 15 -11.79 3.60 -3.34
N ALA A 16 -12.69 4.49 -3.79
CA ALA A 16 -12.46 5.94 -3.75
C ALA A 16 -12.24 6.45 -2.30
N GLY A 17 -13.02 5.94 -1.36
CA GLY A 17 -12.88 6.23 0.06
C GLY A 17 -11.54 5.76 0.63
N LEU A 18 -11.09 4.54 0.28
CA LEU A 18 -9.80 4.00 0.71
C LEU A 18 -8.63 4.81 0.15
N TYR A 19 -8.70 5.21 -1.12
CA TYR A 19 -7.68 6.05 -1.75
C TYR A 19 -7.57 7.40 -1.05
N LEU A 20 -8.70 8.09 -0.83
CA LEU A 20 -8.74 9.36 -0.11
C LEU A 20 -8.15 9.22 1.31
N PHE A 21 -8.57 8.18 2.04
CA PHE A 21 -8.06 7.88 3.38
C PHE A 21 -6.54 7.64 3.36
N ALA A 22 -6.05 6.83 2.42
CA ALA A 22 -4.63 6.54 2.27
C ALA A 22 -3.81 7.80 1.93
N THR A 23 -4.33 8.67 1.06
CA THR A 23 -3.69 9.96 0.75
C THR A 23 -3.57 10.85 1.99
N LEU A 24 -4.63 10.93 2.81
CA LEU A 24 -4.59 11.71 4.05
C LEU A 24 -3.60 11.14 5.07
N VAL A 25 -3.55 9.81 5.22
CA VAL A 25 -2.58 9.12 6.07
C VAL A 25 -1.14 9.38 5.59
N LEU A 26 -0.88 9.23 4.28
CA LEU A 26 0.41 9.50 3.67
C LEU A 26 0.87 10.93 3.90
N LEU A 27 -0.04 11.90 3.73
CA LEU A 27 0.24 13.30 3.95
C LEU A 27 0.57 13.57 5.43
N GLY A 28 -0.18 12.99 6.36
CA GLY A 28 0.08 13.11 7.79
C GLY A 28 1.45 12.55 8.20
N VAL A 29 1.84 11.42 7.62
CA VAL A 29 3.16 10.80 7.84
C VAL A 29 4.27 11.67 7.26
N PHE A 30 4.09 12.19 6.05
CA PHE A 30 5.06 13.09 5.42
C PHE A 30 5.30 14.34 6.28
N VAL A 31 4.23 14.93 6.81
CA VAL A 31 4.32 16.07 7.75
C VAL A 31 5.00 15.66 9.06
N ALA A 32 4.72 14.47 9.59
CA ALA A 32 5.37 13.96 10.81
C ALA A 32 6.88 13.74 10.65
N GLN A 33 7.36 13.43 9.44
CA GLN A 33 8.79 13.28 9.14
C GLN A 33 9.56 14.60 9.19
N LEU A 34 8.89 15.75 9.10
CA LEU A 34 9.49 17.07 9.30
C LEU A 34 9.65 17.44 10.78
N SER A 35 9.21 16.58 11.70
CA SER A 35 9.36 16.79 13.15
C SER A 35 10.78 16.51 13.62
N SER A 36 11.25 17.29 14.60
CA SER A 36 12.63 17.31 15.08
C SER A 36 13.06 16.07 15.91
N GLN A 37 12.22 15.03 16.01
CA GLN A 37 12.47 13.81 16.80
C GLN A 37 12.66 12.57 15.90
N PRO A 38 13.89 12.24 15.49
CA PRO A 38 14.16 11.23 14.45
C PRO A 38 13.79 9.79 14.85
N LYS A 39 13.83 9.45 16.15
CA LYS A 39 13.42 8.12 16.65
C LYS A 39 11.91 7.89 16.55
N SER A 40 11.11 8.96 16.73
CA SER A 40 9.65 8.90 16.61
C SER A 40 9.22 8.87 15.15
N GLY A 41 9.89 9.63 14.29
CA GLY A 41 9.64 9.66 12.85
C GLY A 41 9.79 8.30 12.18
N LEU A 42 10.80 7.51 12.54
CA LEU A 42 11.01 6.19 11.92
C LEU A 42 9.92 5.17 12.28
N VAL A 43 9.43 5.19 13.52
CA VAL A 43 8.30 4.32 13.93
C VAL A 43 7.02 4.73 13.20
N ILE A 44 6.78 6.03 13.09
CA ILE A 44 5.65 6.59 12.35
C ILE A 44 5.74 6.22 10.85
N LEU A 45 6.95 6.25 10.27
CA LEU A 45 7.21 5.82 8.90
C LEU A 45 6.90 4.32 8.69
N LEU A 46 7.28 3.46 9.64
CA LEU A 46 6.95 2.03 9.57
C LEU A 46 5.44 1.79 9.65
N ILE A 47 4.73 2.51 10.54
CA ILE A 47 3.26 2.44 10.62
C ILE A 47 2.63 2.90 9.30
N ALA A 48 3.13 3.99 8.71
CA ALA A 48 2.68 4.49 7.43
C ALA A 48 2.85 3.45 6.31
N LEU A 49 4.02 2.84 6.25
CA LEU A 49 4.33 1.81 5.26
C LEU A 49 3.42 0.59 5.41
N ALA A 50 3.14 0.16 6.65
CA ALA A 50 2.17 -0.89 6.90
C ALA A 50 0.75 -0.52 6.41
N LEU A 51 0.32 0.74 6.61
CA LEU A 51 -0.98 1.23 6.11
C LEU A 51 -1.02 1.29 4.57
N ILE A 52 0.06 1.72 3.92
CA ILE A 52 0.17 1.72 2.45
C ILE A 52 0.05 0.30 1.91
N ILE A 53 0.77 -0.66 2.51
CA ILE A 53 0.70 -2.07 2.12
C ILE A 53 -0.75 -2.57 2.25
N LEU A 54 -1.41 -2.30 3.38
CA LEU A 54 -2.79 -2.73 3.63
C LEU A 54 -3.76 -2.19 2.58
N VAL A 55 -3.67 -0.89 2.27
CA VAL A 55 -4.52 -0.24 1.25
C VAL A 55 -4.28 -0.84 -0.13
N ASN A 56 -3.01 -1.03 -0.52
CA ASN A 56 -2.69 -1.59 -1.82
C ASN A 56 -3.16 -3.05 -1.96
N VAL A 57 -3.00 -3.86 -0.91
CA VAL A 57 -3.52 -5.25 -0.87
C VAL A 57 -5.04 -5.26 -0.98
N HIS A 58 -5.74 -4.41 -0.24
CA HIS A 58 -7.20 -4.30 -0.33
C HIS A 58 -7.64 -3.88 -1.75
N GLY A 59 -6.97 -2.89 -2.35
CA GLY A 59 -7.22 -2.48 -3.73
C GLY A 59 -7.03 -3.62 -4.72
N LEU A 60 -5.99 -4.43 -4.54
CA LEU A 60 -5.73 -5.59 -5.38
C LEU A 60 -6.83 -6.67 -5.24
N VAL A 61 -7.27 -6.95 -4.01
CA VAL A 61 -8.39 -7.87 -3.74
C VAL A 61 -9.70 -7.34 -4.34
N ALA A 62 -9.93 -6.03 -4.27
CA ALA A 62 -11.09 -5.38 -4.88
C ALA A 62 -11.07 -5.49 -6.42
N HIS A 63 -9.90 -5.35 -7.05
CA HIS A 63 -9.76 -5.56 -8.49
C HIS A 63 -9.98 -7.02 -8.89
N VAL A 64 -9.41 -7.98 -8.16
CA VAL A 64 -9.59 -9.43 -8.44
C VAL A 64 -11.06 -9.85 -8.28
N SER A 65 -11.73 -9.36 -7.23
CA SER A 65 -13.17 -9.60 -7.03
C SER A 65 -14.04 -8.83 -8.03
N GLY A 66 -13.59 -7.66 -8.49
CA GLY A 66 -14.27 -6.86 -9.50
C GLY A 66 -14.27 -7.46 -10.90
N ILE A 67 -13.39 -8.42 -11.17
CA ILE A 67 -13.38 -9.23 -12.41
C ILE A 67 -13.92 -10.65 -12.21
N ASP A 68 -14.62 -10.92 -11.10
CA ASP A 68 -15.12 -12.25 -10.71
C ASP A 68 -14.01 -13.32 -10.72
N CYS A 69 -12.77 -12.95 -10.35
CA CYS A 69 -11.57 -13.79 -10.45
C CYS A 69 -11.28 -14.34 -11.87
N ARG A 70 -11.87 -13.76 -12.92
CA ARG A 70 -11.66 -14.19 -14.31
C ARG A 70 -10.43 -13.53 -14.92
N LEU A 71 -9.28 -14.11 -14.59
CA LEU A 71 -7.96 -13.65 -15.05
C LEU A 71 -7.79 -13.66 -16.57
N GLN A 72 -8.55 -14.48 -17.31
CA GLN A 72 -8.56 -14.47 -18.79
C GLN A 72 -8.96 -13.12 -19.40
N LEU A 73 -9.71 -12.27 -18.69
CA LEU A 73 -10.02 -10.93 -19.19
C LEU A 73 -8.80 -10.01 -19.27
N MET A 74 -7.75 -10.30 -18.50
CA MET A 74 -6.50 -9.55 -18.52
C MET A 74 -5.68 -9.83 -19.79
N GLU A 75 -5.88 -10.99 -20.43
CA GLU A 75 -5.23 -11.31 -21.71
C GLU A 75 -5.84 -10.52 -22.87
N LEU A 76 -7.11 -10.10 -22.74
CA LEU A 76 -7.85 -9.35 -23.75
C LEU A 76 -7.73 -7.82 -23.57
N ASP A 77 -7.50 -7.37 -22.34
CA ASP A 77 -7.38 -5.95 -22.01
C ASP A 77 -6.04 -5.66 -21.33
N LEU A 78 -5.09 -5.16 -22.13
CA LEU A 78 -3.74 -4.84 -21.67
C LEU A 78 -3.74 -3.66 -20.67
N GLN A 79 -4.71 -2.75 -20.76
CA GLN A 79 -4.84 -1.65 -19.80
C GLN A 79 -5.22 -2.20 -18.42
N LEU A 80 -6.19 -3.13 -18.38
CA LEU A 80 -6.57 -3.85 -17.18
C LEU A 80 -5.40 -4.64 -16.59
N ALA A 81 -4.65 -5.35 -17.44
CA ALA A 81 -3.51 -6.16 -17.00
C ALA A 81 -2.35 -5.33 -16.44
N LEU A 82 -1.92 -4.29 -17.16
CA LEU A 82 -0.73 -3.53 -16.81
C LEU A 82 -1.03 -2.45 -15.79
N VAL A 83 -2.04 -1.62 -16.03
CA VAL A 83 -2.28 -0.40 -15.24
C VAL A 83 -3.12 -0.71 -14.01
N GLU A 84 -4.22 -1.44 -14.19
CA GLU A 84 -5.17 -1.69 -13.09
C GLU A 84 -4.74 -2.84 -12.18
N PHE A 85 -3.82 -3.71 -12.62
CA PHE A 85 -3.34 -4.84 -11.82
C PHE A 85 -1.83 -4.86 -11.58
N ALA A 86 -1.01 -4.84 -12.64
CA ALA A 86 0.44 -4.95 -12.45
C ALA A 86 1.03 -3.76 -11.67
N VAL A 87 0.57 -2.54 -11.91
CA VAL A 87 1.03 -1.36 -11.14
C VAL A 87 0.71 -1.51 -9.64
N PRO A 88 -0.53 -1.80 -9.20
CA PRO A 88 -0.81 -2.07 -7.79
C PRO A 88 -0.01 -3.23 -7.19
N VAL A 89 0.24 -4.31 -7.95
CA VAL A 89 1.09 -5.43 -7.50
C VAL A 89 2.52 -4.95 -7.23
N VAL A 90 3.14 -4.30 -8.21
CA VAL A 90 4.52 -3.81 -8.10
C VAL A 90 4.63 -2.80 -6.96
N GLN A 91 3.65 -1.90 -6.81
CA GLN A 91 3.61 -0.93 -5.73
C GLN A 91 3.50 -1.61 -4.35
N THR A 92 2.66 -2.66 -4.24
CA THR A 92 2.55 -3.45 -3.00
C THR A 92 3.88 -4.09 -2.64
N LEU A 93 4.51 -4.79 -3.59
CA LEU A 93 5.81 -5.43 -3.38
C LEU A 93 6.89 -4.42 -3.02
N GLY A 94 6.96 -3.29 -3.73
CA GLY A 94 7.88 -2.20 -3.45
C GLY A 94 7.69 -1.64 -2.03
N SER A 95 6.44 -1.44 -1.60
CA SER A 95 6.15 -0.97 -0.24
C SER A 95 6.53 -1.98 0.85
N ILE A 96 6.36 -3.29 0.59
CA ILE A 96 6.82 -4.36 1.50
C ILE A 96 8.35 -4.35 1.59
N LEU A 97 9.05 -4.31 0.46
CA LEU A 97 10.50 -4.27 0.42
C LEU A 97 11.04 -3.04 1.14
N PHE A 98 10.41 -1.89 0.95
CA PHE A 98 10.80 -0.64 1.61
C PHE A 98 10.55 -0.71 3.12
N PHE A 99 9.42 -1.25 3.56
CA PHE A 99 9.15 -1.53 4.97
C PHE A 99 10.23 -2.42 5.60
N LEU A 100 10.53 -3.56 4.95
CA LEU A 100 11.54 -4.51 5.42
C LEU A 100 12.94 -3.88 5.48
N GLY A 101 13.30 -3.09 4.45
CA GLY A 101 14.58 -2.37 4.42
C GLY A 101 14.74 -1.40 5.59
N ILE A 102 13.72 -0.57 5.84
CA ILE A 102 13.72 0.35 6.98
C ILE A 102 13.72 -0.40 8.32
N LEU A 103 12.94 -1.48 8.43
CA LEU A 103 12.88 -2.31 9.64
C LEU A 103 14.25 -2.94 9.95
N PHE A 104 14.92 -3.51 8.95
CA PHE A 104 16.24 -4.11 9.14
C PHE A 104 17.30 -3.07 9.52
N LEU A 105 17.31 -1.90 8.86
CA LEU A 105 18.20 -0.81 9.24
C LEU A 105 17.94 -0.36 10.68
N PHE A 106 16.68 -0.26 11.09
CA PHE A 106 16.33 0.10 12.45
C PHE A 106 16.84 -0.91 13.48
N ILE A 107 16.64 -2.21 13.22
CA ILE A 107 17.12 -3.29 14.10
C ILE A 107 18.65 -3.28 14.17
N GLN A 108 19.34 -3.11 13.04
CA GLN A 108 20.80 -3.09 13.00
C GLN A 108 21.39 -1.91 13.79
N VAL A 109 20.84 -0.70 13.59
CA VAL A 109 21.27 0.49 14.35
C VAL A 109 20.99 0.30 15.84
N ARG A 110 19.85 -0.26 16.22
CA ARG A 110 19.53 -0.54 17.63
C ARG A 110 20.52 -1.53 18.24
N SER A 111 20.84 -2.62 17.56
CA SER A 111 21.79 -3.65 18.04
C SER A 111 23.17 -3.04 18.26
N LEU A 112 23.68 -2.31 17.27
CA LEU A 112 25.01 -1.71 17.31
C LEU A 112 25.18 -0.72 18.46
N PHE A 113 24.13 0.06 18.79
CA PHE A 113 24.16 0.94 19.96
C PHE A 113 24.14 0.19 21.29
N ASN A 114 23.54 -1.01 21.34
CA ASN A 114 23.40 -1.79 22.58
C ASN A 114 24.68 -2.57 22.92
N ASP A 115 25.53 -2.84 21.93
CA ASP A 115 26.84 -3.50 22.10
C ASP A 115 27.98 -2.52 22.51
N GLN A 116 27.68 -1.21 22.63
CA GLN A 116 28.65 -0.16 22.95
C GLN A 116 28.47 0.44 24.37
N ILE A 117 27.55 -0.12 25.17
CA ILE A 117 27.26 0.26 26.56
C ILE A 117 27.46 -0.97 27.45
#